data_AF-A0A1I5NZJ8-F1
#
_entry.id   AF-A0A1I5NZJ8-F1
#
_cell.length_a   1.000
_cell.length_b   1.000
_cell.length_c   1.000
_cell.angle_alpha   90.00
_cell.angle_beta   90.00
_cell.angle_gamma   90.00
#
_symmetry.space_group_name_H-M   'P 1'
#
loop_
_entity.id
_entity.type
_entity.pdbx_description
1 polymer ?
#
loop_
_entity_poly.entity_id
_entity_poly.type
_entity_poly.pdbx_seq_one_letter_code
_entity_poly.pdbx_strand_id
1 'polypeptide(L)'
;MALDFATLFPNGVLHYLLGGLLIGLATVAIYLGTGIAAGASTFLESTLSYVSDRERFQQFRFVQSRDWRLVFTAGIVLGATAYTALSGDDWFVTEVSATRLFVGGVLVGVGTRVGKGCTSGHGICGVGSLSDASLLNVATFVLVAAGTSQLLLAMGVRP
;
A
#
# COMPACT_ATOMS: atom_id res chain seq x y z
N MET A 1 13.95 -19.56 18.41
CA MET A 1 12.54 -19.20 18.65
C MET A 1 11.72 -20.05 17.70
N ALA A 2 10.94 -21.01 18.20
CA ALA A 2 10.08 -21.82 17.34
C ALA A 2 8.91 -20.94 16.86
N LEU A 3 8.64 -20.95 15.55
CA LEU A 3 7.43 -20.35 14.99
C LEU A 3 6.25 -21.23 15.41
N ASP A 4 5.51 -20.81 16.42
CA ASP A 4 4.26 -21.47 16.79
C ASP A 4 3.09 -20.83 16.02
N PHE A 5 1.98 -21.56 15.89
CA PHE A 5 0.82 -21.10 15.13
C PHE A 5 0.19 -19.81 15.71
N ALA A 6 0.27 -19.64 17.04
CA ALA A 6 -0.26 -18.47 17.72
C ALA A 6 0.57 -17.21 17.46
N THR A 7 1.89 -17.35 17.29
CA THR A 7 2.80 -16.26 16.91
C THR A 7 2.59 -15.81 15.46
N LEU A 8 2.18 -16.73 14.58
CA LEU A 8 1.84 -16.42 13.19
C LEU A 8 0.45 -15.77 13.06
N PHE A 9 -0.51 -16.20 13.87
CA PHE A 9 -1.90 -15.71 13.84
C PHE A 9 -2.37 -15.26 15.23
N PRO A 10 -1.82 -14.16 15.78
CA PRO A 10 -2.13 -13.70 17.14
C PRO A 10 -3.61 -13.36 17.36
N ASN A 11 -4.31 -12.93 16.30
CA ASN A 11 -5.74 -12.59 16.36
C ASN A 11 -6.66 -13.72 15.87
N GLY A 12 -6.11 -14.93 15.71
CA GLY A 12 -6.81 -16.08 15.12
C GLY A 12 -6.93 -16.01 13.60
N VAL A 13 -7.08 -17.17 12.95
CA VAL A 13 -7.06 -17.31 11.49
C VAL A 13 -8.20 -16.56 10.81
N LEU A 14 -9.38 -16.54 11.45
CA LEU A 14 -10.59 -15.97 10.88
C LEU A 14 -10.42 -14.47 10.56
N HIS A 15 -9.71 -13.72 11.41
CA HIS A 15 -9.47 -12.30 11.20
C HIS A 15 -8.72 -12.03 9.89
N TYR A 16 -7.66 -12.79 9.63
CA TYR A 16 -6.85 -12.67 8.41
C TYR A 16 -7.61 -13.15 7.16
N LEU A 17 -8.40 -14.22 7.28
CA LEU A 17 -9.23 -14.72 6.17
C LEU A 17 -10.31 -13.71 5.77
N LEU A 18 -11.03 -13.15 6.74
CA LEU A 18 -12.06 -12.15 6.47
C LEU A 18 -11.46 -10.89 5.86
N GLY A 19 -10.35 -10.38 6.41
CA GLY A 19 -9.64 -9.23 5.84
C GLY A 19 -9.19 -9.49 4.41
N GLY A 20 -8.58 -10.66 4.14
CA GLY A 20 -8.16 -11.06 2.80
C GLY A 20 -9.31 -11.19 1.81
N LEU A 21 -10.43 -11.80 2.23
CA LEU A 21 -11.63 -11.93 1.41
C LEU A 21 -12.23 -10.56 1.06
N LEU A 22 -12.37 -9.66 2.05
CA LEU A 22 -12.90 -8.32 1.84
C LEU A 22 -12.02 -7.49 0.90
N ILE A 23 -10.70 -7.53 1.08
CA ILE A 23 -9.75 -6.86 0.17
C ILE A 23 -9.85 -7.45 -1.23
N GLY A 24 -9.89 -8.78 -1.35
CA GLY A 24 -10.03 -9.47 -2.63
C GLY A 24 -11.30 -9.06 -3.37
N LEU A 25 -12.45 -9.14 -2.70
CA LEU A 25 -13.74 -8.70 -3.25
C LEU A 25 -13.72 -7.22 -3.65
N ALA A 26 -13.13 -6.35 -2.82
CA ALA A 26 -12.98 -4.93 -3.15
C ALA A 26 -12.13 -4.73 -4.42
N THR A 27 -10.99 -5.42 -4.56
CA THR A 27 -10.16 -5.31 -5.77
C THR A 27 -10.87 -5.81 -7.02
N VAL A 28 -11.66 -6.89 -6.92
CA VAL A 28 -12.49 -7.39 -8.02
C VAL A 28 -13.56 -6.38 -8.40
N ALA A 29 -14.27 -5.82 -7.41
CA ALA A 29 -15.30 -4.80 -7.66
C ALA A 29 -14.73 -3.55 -8.33
N ILE A 30 -13.56 -3.08 -7.87
CA ILE A 30 -12.84 -1.96 -8.48
C ILE A 30 -12.47 -2.27 -9.93
N TYR A 31 -11.91 -3.45 -10.19
CA TYR A 31 -11.48 -3.83 -11.53
C TYR A 31 -12.67 -3.98 -12.48
N LEU A 32 -13.77 -4.60 -12.05
CA LEU A 32 -14.98 -4.74 -12.86
C LEU A 32 -15.67 -3.40 -13.12
N GLY A 33 -15.66 -2.49 -12.15
CA GLY A 33 -16.30 -1.17 -12.29
C GLY A 33 -15.49 -0.17 -13.12
N THR A 34 -14.16 -0.26 -13.12
CA THR A 34 -13.29 0.77 -13.70
C THR A 34 -12.37 0.28 -14.82
N GLY A 35 -12.17 -1.03 -14.94
CA GLY A 35 -11.15 -1.63 -15.80
C GLY A 35 -9.72 -1.37 -15.33
N ILE A 36 -9.53 -0.79 -14.13
CA ILE A 36 -8.23 -0.39 -13.59
C ILE A 36 -7.91 -1.25 -12.36
N ALA A 37 -6.70 -1.81 -12.31
CA ALA A 37 -6.23 -2.51 -11.13
C ALA A 37 -6.07 -1.55 -9.94
N ALA A 38 -6.52 -1.98 -8.75
CA ALA A 38 -6.39 -1.20 -7.53
C ALA A 38 -4.91 -0.99 -7.18
N GLY A 39 -4.49 0.27 -7.01
CA GLY A 39 -3.10 0.56 -6.69
C GLY A 39 -2.81 2.04 -6.47
N ALA A 40 -2.01 2.33 -5.45
CA ALA A 40 -1.71 3.71 -5.01
C ALA A 40 -0.47 4.32 -5.69
N SER A 41 0.35 3.54 -6.38
CA SER A 41 1.68 3.96 -6.84
C SER A 41 1.72 5.10 -7.87
N THR A 42 0.60 5.45 -8.50
CA THR A 42 0.56 6.64 -9.39
C THR A 42 -0.40 7.71 -8.90
N PHE A 43 -0.79 7.67 -7.62
CA PHE A 43 -1.63 8.69 -7.00
C PHE A 43 -0.98 10.08 -7.12
N LEU A 44 0.32 10.18 -6.85
CA LEU A 44 1.03 11.46 -6.93
C LEU A 44 1.03 12.03 -8.35
N GLU A 45 1.45 11.25 -9.37
CA GLU A 45 1.48 11.74 -10.75
C GLU A 45 0.08 12.09 -11.26
N SER A 46 -0.92 11.29 -10.94
CA SER A 46 -2.31 11.57 -11.29
C SER A 46 -2.87 12.79 -10.58
N THR A 47 -2.51 13.04 -9.32
CA THR A 47 -2.95 14.24 -8.59
C THR A 47 -2.24 15.49 -9.12
N LEU A 48 -0.94 15.41 -9.40
CA LEU A 48 -0.19 16.52 -9.99
C LEU A 48 -0.68 16.88 -11.39
N SER A 49 -1.36 15.98 -12.10
CA SER A 49 -1.98 16.27 -13.41
C SER A 49 -3.12 17.31 -13.35
N TYR A 50 -3.67 17.63 -12.17
CA TYR A 50 -4.65 18.73 -12.04
C TYR A 50 -4.00 20.11 -12.00
N VAL A 51 -2.76 20.19 -11.52
CA VAL A 51 -2.10 21.47 -11.16
C VAL A 51 -0.84 21.75 -11.98
N SER A 52 -0.38 20.79 -12.79
CA SER A 52 0.86 20.92 -13.55
C SER A 52 0.67 20.56 -15.02
N ASP A 53 1.03 21.49 -15.90
CA ASP A 53 0.99 21.30 -17.37
C ASP A 53 2.25 20.62 -17.93
N ARG A 54 3.12 20.08 -17.07
CA ARG A 54 4.31 19.36 -17.53
C ARG A 54 3.88 18.09 -18.27
N GLU A 55 4.47 17.85 -19.44
CA GLU A 55 4.20 16.66 -20.29
C GLU A 55 4.27 15.34 -19.52
N ARG A 56 5.15 15.27 -18.51
CA ARG A 56 5.27 14.10 -17.63
C ARG A 56 3.98 13.76 -16.87
N PHE A 57 3.25 14.76 -16.38
CA PHE A 57 2.03 14.57 -15.60
C PHE A 57 0.76 14.55 -16.46
N GLN A 58 0.81 15.16 -17.65
CA GLN A 58 -0.28 15.18 -18.63
C GLN A 58 -0.34 13.94 -19.53
N GLN A 59 0.35 12.85 -19.16
CA GLN A 59 0.23 11.59 -19.89
C GLN A 59 -1.20 11.06 -19.80
N PHE A 60 -1.75 10.58 -20.93
CA PHE A 60 -3.12 10.08 -21.03
C PHE A 60 -3.51 9.13 -19.88
N ARG A 61 -2.65 8.18 -19.53
CA ARG A 61 -2.88 7.23 -18.41
C ARG A 61 -3.12 7.89 -17.05
N PHE A 62 -2.48 9.03 -16.78
CA PHE A 62 -2.59 9.73 -15.49
C PHE A 62 -3.84 10.59 -15.46
N VAL A 63 -4.11 11.30 -16.56
CA VAL A 63 -5.31 12.14 -16.71
C VAL A 63 -6.58 11.32 -16.73
N GLN A 64 -6.59 10.15 -17.39
CA GLN A 64 -7.76 9.28 -17.43
C GLN A 64 -8.09 8.66 -16.07
N SER A 65 -7.09 8.42 -15.22
CA SER A 65 -7.26 7.73 -13.93
C SER A 65 -7.24 8.64 -12.71
N ARG A 66 -7.11 9.96 -12.88
CA ARG A 66 -6.91 10.90 -11.76
C ARG A 66 -8.08 10.98 -10.80
N ASP A 67 -9.32 11.08 -11.30
CA ASP A 67 -10.51 11.18 -10.46
C ASP A 67 -10.67 9.90 -9.63
N TRP A 68 -10.53 8.74 -10.29
CA TRP A 68 -10.62 7.44 -9.62
C TRP A 68 -9.54 7.25 -8.55
N ARG A 69 -8.30 7.67 -8.80
CA ARG A 69 -7.20 7.55 -7.83
C ARG A 69 -7.41 8.45 -6.62
N LEU A 70 -8.02 9.61 -6.79
CA LEU A 70 -8.46 10.46 -5.67
C LEU A 70 -9.53 9.75 -4.84
N VAL A 71 -10.59 9.23 -5.48
CA VAL A 71 -11.66 8.50 -4.80
C VAL A 71 -11.13 7.27 -4.05
N PHE A 72 -10.26 6.49 -4.69
CA PHE A 72 -9.63 5.32 -4.08
C PHE A 72 -8.82 5.68 -2.83
N THR A 73 -8.00 6.73 -2.91
CA THR A 73 -7.14 7.15 -1.79
C THR A 73 -7.96 7.78 -0.67
N ALA A 74 -8.94 8.62 -1.01
CA ALA A 74 -9.89 9.15 -0.04
C ALA A 74 -10.67 8.02 0.65
N GLY A 75 -11.09 7.00 -0.10
CA GLY A 75 -11.77 5.81 0.43
C GLY A 75 -10.92 5.03 1.43
N ILE A 76 -9.61 4.87 1.18
CA ILE A 76 -8.68 4.24 2.15
C ILE A 76 -8.62 5.06 3.45
N VAL A 77 -8.43 6.38 3.34
CA VAL A 77 -8.32 7.26 4.50
C VAL A 77 -9.63 7.30 5.28
N LEU A 78 -10.75 7.51 4.60
CA LEU A 78 -12.08 7.54 5.22
C LEU A 78 -12.46 6.18 5.83
N GLY A 79 -12.13 5.08 5.17
CA GLY A 79 -12.38 3.73 5.69
C GLY A 79 -11.61 3.47 6.98
N ALA A 80 -10.33 3.84 7.04
CA ALA A 80 -9.53 3.73 8.26
C ALA A 80 -10.08 4.61 9.39
N THR A 81 -10.41 5.87 9.10
CA THR A 81 -11.00 6.83 10.05
C THR A 81 -12.37 6.38 10.56
N ALA A 82 -13.22 5.83 9.69
CA ALA A 82 -14.52 5.31 10.07
C ALA A 82 -14.38 4.06 10.94
N TYR A 83 -13.45 3.17 10.62
CA TYR A 83 -13.16 1.99 11.45
C TYR A 83 -12.76 2.41 12.87
N THR A 84 -11.78 3.31 13.02
CA THR A 84 -11.33 3.75 14.37
C THR A 84 -12.46 4.44 15.14
N ALA A 85 -13.24 5.30 14.48
CA ALA A 85 -14.36 5.99 15.11
C ALA A 85 -15.49 5.05 15.55
N LEU A 86 -15.76 3.98 14.80
CA LEU A 86 -16.85 3.03 15.09
C LEU A 86 -16.44 1.91 16.05
N SER A 87 -15.17 1.49 16.04
CA SER A 87 -14.65 0.47 16.96
C SER A 87 -14.53 0.98 18.40
N GLY A 88 -14.46 2.32 18.58
CA GLY A 88 -14.20 2.93 19.88
C GLY A 88 -12.75 2.82 20.33
N ASP A 89 -11.85 2.45 19.41
CA ASP A 89 -10.41 2.40 19.63
C ASP A 89 -9.82 3.82 19.73
N ASP A 90 -8.74 3.96 20.49
CA ASP A 90 -8.00 5.22 20.54
C ASP A 90 -7.38 5.55 19.17
N TRP A 91 -7.32 6.85 18.85
CA TRP A 91 -6.65 7.31 17.63
C TRP A 91 -5.16 7.02 17.69
N PHE A 92 -4.68 6.18 16.76
CA PHE A 92 -3.26 5.89 16.64
C PHE A 92 -2.49 7.12 16.17
N VAL A 93 -1.62 7.66 17.03
CA VAL A 93 -0.65 8.69 16.68
C VAL A 93 0.73 8.05 16.75
N THR A 94 1.49 8.15 15.65
CA THR A 94 2.84 7.60 15.60
C THR A 94 3.83 8.46 16.39
N GLU A 95 4.72 7.82 17.14
CA GLU A 95 5.86 8.48 17.81
C GLU A 95 7.01 8.80 16.83
N VAL A 96 6.92 8.30 15.59
CA VAL A 96 7.94 8.52 14.56
C VAL A 96 7.99 10.00 14.16
N SER A 97 9.18 10.60 14.29
CA SER A 97 9.40 12.00 13.88
C SER A 97 8.97 12.28 12.42
N ALA A 98 8.40 13.48 12.21
CA ALA A 98 7.94 13.92 10.89
C ALA A 98 9.04 13.86 9.82
N THR A 99 10.29 14.18 10.17
CA THR A 99 11.42 14.09 9.25
C THR A 99 11.67 12.66 8.78
N ARG A 100 11.59 11.68 9.67
CA ARG A 100 11.77 10.26 9.31
C ARG A 100 10.63 9.76 8.44
N LEU A 101 9.39 10.17 8.72
CA LEU A 101 8.23 9.86 7.86
C LEU A 101 8.39 10.49 6.47
N PHE A 102 8.83 11.74 6.39
CA PHE A 102 9.06 12.45 5.13
C PHE A 102 10.12 11.76 4.28
N VAL A 103 11.30 11.49 4.85
CA VAL A 103 12.39 10.80 4.16
C VAL A 103 11.96 9.40 3.74
N GLY A 104 11.29 8.65 4.61
CA GLY A 104 10.74 7.34 4.29
C GLY A 104 9.73 7.40 3.14
N GLY A 105 8.83 8.39 3.15
CA GLY A 105 7.86 8.61 2.07
C GLY A 105 8.51 8.91 0.73
N VAL A 106 9.57 9.74 0.71
CA VAL A 106 10.35 10.01 -0.51
C VAL A 106 11.02 8.73 -1.02
N LEU A 107 11.66 7.96 -0.15
CA LEU A 107 12.30 6.69 -0.52
C LEU A 107 11.29 5.69 -1.08
N VAL A 108 10.11 5.57 -0.46
CA VAL A 108 9.00 4.73 -0.96
C VAL A 108 8.48 5.24 -2.31
N GLY A 109 8.32 6.56 -2.47
CA GLY A 109 7.88 7.16 -3.73
C GLY A 109 8.84 6.85 -4.88
N VAL A 110 10.15 7.05 -4.67
CA VAL A 110 11.18 6.70 -5.65
C VAL A 110 11.21 5.18 -5.90
N GLY A 111 11.19 4.39 -4.84
CA GLY A 111 11.25 2.93 -4.91
C GLY A 111 10.08 2.32 -5.70
N THR A 112 8.85 2.78 -5.45
CA THR A 112 7.67 2.30 -6.20
C THR A 112 7.73 2.66 -7.68
N ARG A 113 8.37 3.79 -8.04
CA ARG A 113 8.57 4.18 -9.44
C ARG A 113 9.60 3.30 -10.14
N VAL A 114 10.71 2.99 -9.48
CA VAL A 114 11.76 2.09 -9.97
C VAL A 114 11.22 0.66 -10.09
N GLY A 115 10.52 0.18 -9.06
CA GLY A 115 9.87 -1.13 -9.03
C GLY A 115 8.64 -1.25 -9.94
N LYS A 116 8.24 -0.18 -10.64
CA LYS A 116 7.05 -0.10 -11.51
C LYS A 116 5.72 -0.46 -10.81
N GLY A 117 5.67 -0.39 -9.49
CA GLY A 117 4.49 -0.66 -8.70
C GLY A 117 4.79 -0.61 -7.21
N CYS A 118 3.73 -0.73 -6.41
CA CYS A 118 3.79 -0.82 -4.95
C CYS A 118 3.30 -2.19 -4.48
N THR A 119 3.31 -2.40 -3.16
CA THR A 119 2.80 -3.64 -2.54
C THR A 119 1.32 -3.89 -2.81
N SER A 120 0.48 -2.87 -2.99
CA SER A 120 -0.92 -3.11 -3.40
C SER A 120 -1.04 -3.56 -4.85
N GLY A 121 -0.33 -2.91 -5.77
CA GLY A 121 -0.35 -3.26 -7.20
C GLY A 121 0.27 -4.63 -7.50
N HIS A 122 1.51 -4.86 -7.05
CA HIS A 122 2.18 -6.16 -7.26
C HIS A 122 1.69 -7.22 -6.27
N GLY A 123 1.52 -6.89 -4.99
CA GLY A 123 1.18 -7.86 -3.95
C GLY A 123 -0.27 -8.30 -3.96
N ILE A 124 -1.24 -7.38 -4.09
CA ILE A 124 -2.65 -7.77 -4.07
C ILE A 124 -3.08 -8.18 -5.48
N CYS A 125 -3.04 -7.26 -6.44
CA CYS A 125 -3.53 -7.52 -7.79
C CYS A 125 -2.57 -8.43 -8.60
N GLY A 126 -1.26 -8.18 -8.53
CA GLY A 126 -0.26 -8.90 -9.33
C GLY A 126 -0.04 -10.35 -8.92
N VAL A 127 0.04 -10.64 -7.61
CA VAL A 127 0.10 -12.04 -7.13
C VAL A 127 -1.25 -12.72 -7.34
N GLY A 128 -2.36 -12.01 -7.12
CA GLY A 128 -3.70 -12.53 -7.37
C GLY A 128 -3.95 -12.94 -8.83
N SER A 129 -3.23 -12.33 -9.79
CA SER A 129 -3.27 -12.69 -11.21
C SER A 129 -2.14 -13.64 -11.65
N LEU A 130 -1.39 -14.23 -10.69
CA LEU A 130 -0.28 -15.16 -10.94
C LEU A 130 0.83 -14.58 -11.84
N SER A 131 1.13 -13.29 -11.69
CA SER A 131 2.23 -12.65 -12.42
C SER A 131 3.59 -13.01 -11.82
N ASP A 132 4.43 -13.71 -12.58
CA ASP A 132 5.82 -14.06 -12.19
C ASP A 132 6.63 -12.83 -11.79
N ALA A 133 6.53 -11.75 -12.57
CA ALA A 133 7.21 -10.49 -12.27
C ALA A 133 6.74 -9.88 -10.94
N SER A 134 5.44 -10.02 -10.62
CA SER A 134 4.89 -9.51 -9.37
C SER A 134 5.30 -10.36 -8.17
N LEU A 135 5.35 -11.68 -8.31
CA LEU A 135 5.87 -12.58 -7.28
C LEU A 135 7.33 -12.24 -6.93
N LEU A 136 8.18 -12.04 -7.94
CA LEU A 136 9.58 -11.66 -7.73
C LEU A 136 9.72 -10.27 -7.08
N ASN A 137 8.94 -9.30 -7.54
CA ASN A 137 8.95 -7.95 -6.95
C ASN A 137 8.52 -7.98 -5.49
N VAL A 138 7.45 -8.69 -5.15
CA VAL A 138 6.94 -8.80 -3.78
C VAL A 138 7.93 -9.50 -2.87
N ALA A 139 8.51 -10.62 -3.31
CA ALA A 139 9.56 -11.30 -2.56
C ALA A 139 10.73 -10.35 -2.27
N THR A 140 11.17 -9.58 -3.27
CA THR A 140 12.25 -8.60 -3.10
C THR A 140 11.86 -7.49 -2.11
N PHE A 141 10.67 -6.91 -2.25
CA PHE A 141 10.20 -5.84 -1.35
C PHE A 141 10.13 -6.31 0.10
N VAL A 142 9.55 -7.49 0.34
CA VAL A 142 9.40 -8.06 1.69
C VAL A 142 10.76 -8.41 2.29
N LEU A 143 11.65 -9.04 1.53
CA LEU A 143 13.00 -9.39 2.01
C LEU A 143 13.81 -8.14 2.39
N VAL A 144 13.83 -7.13 1.53
CA VAL A 144 14.56 -5.88 1.79
C VAL A 144 13.94 -5.12 2.96
N ALA A 145 12.60 -5.05 3.04
CA ALA A 145 11.91 -4.39 4.15
C ALA A 145 12.18 -5.08 5.49
N ALA A 146 12.09 -6.41 5.53
CA ALA A 146 12.39 -7.20 6.71
C ALA A 146 13.86 -7.02 7.14
N GLY A 147 14.80 -7.16 6.20
CA GLY A 147 16.23 -6.97 6.48
C GLY A 147 16.56 -5.56 6.98
N THR A 148 16.01 -4.53 6.33
CA THR A 148 16.20 -3.13 6.74
C THR A 148 15.60 -2.88 8.13
N SER A 149 14.42 -3.44 8.42
CA SER A 149 13.79 -3.34 9.74
C SER A 149 14.66 -3.96 10.83
N GLN A 150 15.16 -5.17 10.61
CA GLN A 150 16.06 -5.84 11.56
C GLN A 150 17.38 -5.10 11.76
N LEU A 151 17.94 -4.53 10.68
CA LEU A 151 19.15 -3.72 10.76
C LEU A 151 18.93 -2.45 11.60
N LEU A 152 17.83 -1.74 11.39
CA LEU A 152 17.48 -0.55 12.17
C LEU A 152 17.28 -0.88 13.65
N LEU A 153 16.60 -1.98 13.95
CA LEU A 153 16.43 -2.47 15.31
C LEU A 153 17.79 -2.81 15.97
N ALA A 154 18.70 -3.45 15.23
CA ALA A 154 20.06 -3.75 15.71
C ALA A 154 20.89 -2.48 15.96
N MET A 155 20.63 -1.40 15.21
CA MET A 155 21.23 -0.07 15.44
C MET A 155 20.54 0.71 16.58
N GLY A 156 19.60 0.10 17.29
CA GLY A 156 18.89 0.73 18.41
C GLY A 156 17.78 1.71 17.98
N VAL A 157 17.48 1.79 16.69
CA VAL A 157 16.40 2.64 16.17
C VAL A 157 15.07 1.97 16.45
N ARG A 158 14.24 2.61 17.27
CA ARG A 158 12.88 2.13 17.57
C ARG A 158 11.85 2.91 16.73
N PRO A 159 10.71 2.28 16.38
CA PRO A 159 9.56 3.01 15.85
C PRO A 159 9.01 3.99 16.89
#